data_AF-A0A9D6N4W8-F1
#
_entry.id   AF-A0A9D6N4W8-F1
#
_cell.length_a   1.000
_cell.length_b   1.000
_cell.length_c   1.000
_cell.angle_alpha   90.00
_cell.angle_beta   90.00
_cell.angle_gamma   90.00
#
_symmetry.space_group_name_H-M   'P 1'
#
loop_
_entity.id
_entity.type
_entity.pdbx_description
1 polymer ?
#
loop_
_entity_poly.entity_id
_entity_poly.type
_entity_poly.pdbx_seq_one_letter_code
_entity_poly.pdbx_strand_id
1 'polypeptide(L)'
;MKPRTLLASLRPQAPLLMALATWLIALQMAGAQSSLTDALGAILKVGPKGEGHAEAQAGVKVLLAQDLNSLPQILQSMDRANPLAMNWLRSAVESIAQREQARNVALPIASLGAFLLDVSHSPQARAYVYQLLSKADPVGVPRLLPGMLNDPSMEIRNAAIRGALDQAAAELAAGRKGTATLLFQQALNNARDVDQIDLAVGKLKGLGVKTDLQKLFGWIQQWKVVGPFDNARREGYERVYPPETSVRLEAEYVTQGGKARWVDLVGADDYGKIDVNLPLGKLKDSIAYCYTEVQVEDAVNAEIRLGCKNAWKVWLNGRLLFGRDEYHRGAEIDQYRLPAALKKGRNTILVKLGQNEQKEDWTVEWEFQMRITDAQGSPIAPLRVGVPPPITASR
;
A
#
# COMPACT_ATOMS: atom_id res chain seq x y z
N MET A 1 -18.99 -14.50 -98.21
CA MET A 1 -18.29 -13.46 -97.41
C MET A 1 -19.02 -13.32 -96.08
N LYS A 2 -18.39 -13.65 -94.96
CA LYS A 2 -18.92 -13.49 -93.60
C LYS A 2 -18.08 -12.43 -92.86
N PRO A 3 -18.67 -11.57 -92.01
CA PRO A 3 -17.89 -10.59 -91.24
C PRO A 3 -17.27 -11.27 -90.01
N ARG A 4 -16.04 -10.90 -89.67
CA ARG A 4 -15.33 -11.29 -88.45
C ARG A 4 -15.58 -10.25 -87.37
N THR A 5 -16.17 -10.64 -86.25
CA THR A 5 -16.27 -9.85 -85.03
C THR A 5 -15.16 -10.29 -84.06
N LEU A 6 -14.32 -9.36 -83.61
CA LEU A 6 -13.28 -9.56 -82.58
C LEU A 6 -13.94 -9.44 -81.19
N LEU A 7 -14.01 -10.53 -80.44
CA LEU A 7 -14.30 -10.54 -79.01
C LEU A 7 -12.97 -10.69 -78.25
N ALA A 8 -12.54 -9.61 -77.60
CA ALA A 8 -11.41 -9.64 -76.67
C ALA A 8 -11.88 -10.24 -75.32
N SER A 9 -11.23 -11.34 -74.90
CA SER A 9 -11.48 -12.01 -73.64
C SER A 9 -10.81 -11.26 -72.47
N LEU A 10 -11.61 -10.64 -71.59
CA LEU A 10 -11.16 -10.17 -70.27
C LEU A 10 -11.06 -11.38 -69.31
N ARG A 11 -9.85 -11.70 -68.86
CA ARG A 11 -9.61 -12.67 -67.76
C ARG A 11 -9.87 -11.99 -66.40
N PRO A 12 -10.39 -12.71 -65.38
CA PRO A 12 -10.71 -12.13 -64.09
C PRO A 12 -9.44 -11.92 -63.23
N GLN A 13 -9.08 -10.67 -62.93
CA GLN A 13 -7.95 -10.27 -62.06
C GLN A 13 -8.31 -10.26 -60.55
N ALA A 14 -9.48 -10.73 -60.17
CA ALA A 14 -10.05 -10.57 -58.83
C ALA A 14 -9.21 -11.17 -57.66
N PRO A 15 -8.61 -12.38 -57.75
CA PRO A 15 -7.93 -12.98 -56.59
C PRO A 15 -6.58 -12.32 -56.25
N LEU A 16 -5.88 -11.75 -57.24
CA LEU A 16 -4.59 -11.08 -57.02
C LEU A 16 -4.77 -9.71 -56.33
N LEU A 17 -5.81 -8.97 -56.70
CA LEU A 17 -6.17 -7.68 -56.09
C LEU A 17 -6.63 -7.83 -54.63
N MET A 18 -7.35 -8.92 -54.31
CA MET A 18 -7.77 -9.23 -52.94
C MET A 18 -6.58 -9.62 -52.04
N ALA A 19 -5.61 -10.37 -52.58
CA ALA A 19 -4.38 -10.73 -51.87
C ALA A 19 -3.47 -9.50 -51.61
N LEU A 20 -3.36 -8.58 -52.57
CA LEU A 20 -2.62 -7.32 -52.40
C LEU A 20 -3.28 -6.39 -51.38
N ALA A 21 -4.61 -6.28 -51.40
CA ALA A 21 -5.35 -5.47 -50.44
C ALA A 21 -5.20 -6.01 -49.01
N THR A 22 -5.28 -7.33 -48.82
CA THR A 22 -5.08 -7.97 -47.51
C THR A 22 -3.64 -7.83 -47.01
N TRP A 23 -2.64 -7.90 -47.90
CA TRP A 23 -1.23 -7.66 -47.55
C TRP A 23 -0.95 -6.20 -47.17
N LEU A 24 -1.53 -5.22 -47.89
CA LEU A 24 -1.40 -3.80 -47.57
C LEU A 24 -2.04 -3.45 -46.21
N ILE A 25 -3.21 -4.02 -45.92
CA ILE A 25 -3.89 -3.86 -44.63
C ILE A 25 -3.01 -4.44 -43.51
N ALA A 26 -2.43 -5.63 -43.71
CA ALA A 26 -1.53 -6.24 -42.73
C ALA A 26 -0.26 -5.38 -42.48
N LEU A 27 0.33 -4.78 -43.52
CA LEU A 27 1.49 -3.90 -43.40
C LEU A 27 1.16 -2.59 -42.64
N GLN A 28 -0.02 -2.01 -42.90
CA GLN A 28 -0.48 -0.80 -42.20
C GLN A 28 -0.77 -1.08 -40.72
N MET A 29 -1.42 -2.20 -40.40
CA MET A 29 -1.65 -2.59 -39.01
C MET A 29 -0.33 -2.87 -38.27
N ALA A 30 0.64 -3.50 -38.93
CA ALA A 30 1.96 -3.73 -38.36
C ALA A 30 2.71 -2.42 -38.04
N GLY A 31 2.65 -1.42 -38.94
CA GLY A 31 3.27 -0.11 -38.74
C GLY A 31 2.60 0.74 -37.66
N ALA A 32 1.27 0.67 -37.54
CA ALA A 32 0.54 1.31 -36.44
C ALA A 32 0.91 0.68 -35.08
N GLN A 33 0.98 -0.66 -35.02
CA GLN A 33 1.34 -1.39 -33.80
C GLN A 33 2.78 -1.12 -33.34
N SER A 34 3.73 -1.00 -34.27
CA SER A 34 5.10 -0.62 -33.93
C SER A 34 5.15 0.80 -33.37
N SER A 35 4.43 1.76 -33.98
CA SER A 35 4.41 3.15 -33.51
C SER A 35 3.83 3.32 -32.10
N LEU A 36 2.79 2.56 -31.75
CA LEU A 36 2.20 2.58 -30.41
C LEU A 36 3.17 2.00 -29.38
N THR A 37 3.84 0.89 -29.72
CA THR A 37 4.82 0.24 -28.84
C THR A 37 6.01 1.15 -28.55
N ASP A 38 6.53 1.83 -29.57
CA ASP A 38 7.62 2.79 -29.44
C ASP A 38 7.22 4.00 -28.58
N ALA A 39 6.00 4.51 -28.79
CA ALA A 39 5.44 5.61 -28.00
C ALA A 39 5.30 5.26 -26.51
N LEU A 40 4.81 4.05 -26.20
CA LEU A 40 4.75 3.55 -24.83
C LEU A 40 6.16 3.41 -24.23
N GLY A 41 7.11 2.87 -25.01
CA GLY A 41 8.50 2.75 -24.59
C GLY A 41 9.16 4.10 -24.27
N ALA A 42 8.83 5.16 -25.01
CA ALA A 42 9.29 6.51 -24.74
C ALA A 42 8.71 7.07 -23.42
N ILE A 43 7.40 6.89 -23.19
CA ILE A 43 6.74 7.37 -21.96
C ILE A 43 7.29 6.65 -20.72
N LEU A 44 7.60 5.36 -20.81
CA LEU A 44 8.14 4.58 -19.69
C LEU A 44 9.54 5.03 -19.24
N LYS A 45 10.26 5.78 -20.08
CA LYS A 45 11.61 6.31 -19.77
C LYS A 45 11.58 7.67 -19.08
N VAL A 46 10.39 8.27 -18.85
CA VAL A 46 10.30 9.56 -18.16
C VAL A 46 10.89 9.46 -16.77
N GLY A 47 11.83 10.35 -16.45
CA GLY A 47 12.54 10.38 -15.18
C GLY A 47 12.49 11.74 -14.48
N PRO A 48 13.06 11.83 -13.28
CA PRO A 48 13.21 13.09 -12.56
C PRO A 48 13.96 14.14 -13.39
N LYS A 49 13.76 15.43 -13.06
CA LYS A 49 14.48 16.56 -13.69
C LYS A 49 14.33 16.66 -15.23
N GLY A 50 13.24 16.14 -15.78
CA GLY A 50 12.90 16.30 -17.21
C GLY A 50 13.51 15.24 -18.13
N GLU A 51 14.12 14.19 -17.59
CA GLU A 51 14.63 13.07 -18.39
C GLU A 51 13.51 12.40 -19.20
N GLY A 52 13.75 12.18 -20.50
CA GLY A 52 12.81 11.52 -21.42
C GLY A 52 11.52 12.31 -21.74
N HIS A 53 11.43 13.58 -21.32
CA HIS A 53 10.19 14.36 -21.43
C HIS A 53 9.83 14.71 -22.88
N ALA A 54 10.81 15.02 -23.72
CA ALA A 54 10.57 15.38 -25.13
C ALA A 54 10.03 14.19 -25.93
N GLU A 55 10.61 13.01 -25.72
CA GLU A 55 10.19 11.76 -26.34
C GLU A 55 8.81 11.35 -25.83
N ALA A 56 8.54 11.51 -24.54
CA ALA A 56 7.22 11.24 -23.97
C ALA A 56 6.14 12.19 -24.50
N GLN A 57 6.46 13.48 -24.72
CA GLN A 57 5.55 14.41 -25.38
C GLN A 57 5.23 14.02 -26.83
N ALA A 58 6.20 13.49 -27.57
CA ALA A 58 5.93 12.93 -28.89
C ALA A 58 5.09 11.65 -28.80
N GLY A 59 5.44 10.74 -27.87
CA GLY A 59 4.74 9.49 -27.64
C GLY A 59 3.28 9.69 -27.24
N VAL A 60 2.98 10.64 -26.34
CA VAL A 60 1.60 10.87 -25.91
C VAL A 60 0.72 11.35 -27.07
N LYS A 61 1.25 12.08 -28.05
CA LYS A 61 0.48 12.45 -29.25
C LYS A 61 0.07 11.22 -30.06
N VAL A 62 0.93 10.20 -30.13
CA VAL A 62 0.62 8.91 -30.77
C VAL A 62 -0.45 8.16 -30.00
N LEU A 63 -0.35 8.09 -28.66
CA LEU A 63 -1.37 7.48 -27.82
C LEU A 63 -2.72 8.18 -27.98
N LEU A 64 -2.73 9.51 -27.93
CA LEU A 64 -3.95 10.31 -28.09
C LEU A 64 -4.57 10.18 -29.48
N ALA A 65 -3.89 9.65 -30.49
CA ALA A 65 -4.50 9.35 -31.79
C ALA A 65 -5.21 7.98 -31.83
N GLN A 66 -5.00 7.11 -30.83
CA GLN A 66 -5.58 5.77 -30.75
C GLN A 66 -7.04 5.77 -30.31
N ASP A 67 -7.75 4.67 -30.55
CA ASP A 67 -9.13 4.43 -30.14
C ASP A 67 -9.24 3.53 -28.89
N LEU A 68 -10.48 3.13 -28.54
CA LEU A 68 -10.74 2.27 -27.38
C LEU A 68 -10.10 0.89 -27.47
N ASN A 69 -9.76 0.39 -28.66
CA ASN A 69 -9.14 -0.93 -28.82
C ASN A 69 -7.70 -0.95 -28.32
N SER A 70 -7.06 0.22 -28.22
CA SER A 70 -5.69 0.35 -27.72
C SER A 70 -5.61 0.44 -26.19
N LEU A 71 -6.74 0.62 -25.48
CA LEU A 71 -6.73 0.79 -24.03
C LEU A 71 -6.08 -0.37 -23.27
N PRO A 72 -6.33 -1.65 -23.59
CA PRO A 72 -5.68 -2.75 -22.88
C PRO A 72 -4.15 -2.68 -22.93
N GLN A 73 -3.57 -2.34 -24.10
CA GLN A 73 -2.12 -2.22 -24.25
C GLN A 73 -1.55 -1.02 -23.47
N ILE A 74 -2.25 0.13 -23.50
CA ILE A 74 -1.84 1.31 -22.74
C ILE A 74 -1.92 1.03 -21.23
N LEU A 75 -3.00 0.41 -20.76
CA LEU A 75 -3.18 0.02 -19.36
C LEU A 75 -2.13 -1.01 -18.92
N GLN A 76 -1.84 -2.03 -19.71
CA GLN A 76 -0.81 -3.02 -19.40
C GLN A 76 0.59 -2.38 -19.26
N SER A 77 0.88 -1.32 -20.03
CA SER A 77 2.17 -0.62 -19.89
C SER A 77 2.35 0.02 -18.50
N MET A 78 1.26 0.32 -17.78
CA MET A 78 1.28 0.87 -16.42
C MET A 78 1.92 -0.10 -15.41
N ASP A 79 1.92 -1.40 -15.68
CA ASP A 79 2.57 -2.41 -14.82
C ASP A 79 4.08 -2.17 -14.66
N ARG A 80 4.69 -1.46 -15.62
CA ARG A 80 6.12 -1.15 -15.65
C ARG A 80 6.40 0.34 -15.42
N ALA A 81 5.36 1.14 -15.20
CA ALA A 81 5.49 2.59 -15.12
C ALA A 81 5.97 3.04 -13.74
N ASN A 82 6.93 3.98 -13.74
CA ASN A 82 7.23 4.76 -12.54
C ASN A 82 6.12 5.80 -12.29
N PRO A 83 6.11 6.50 -11.13
CA PRO A 83 5.05 7.45 -10.80
C PRO A 83 4.85 8.58 -11.82
N LEU A 84 5.92 9.01 -12.51
CA LEU A 84 5.82 10.05 -13.54
C LEU A 84 5.18 9.49 -14.81
N ALA A 85 5.69 8.38 -15.33
CA ALA A 85 5.14 7.70 -16.50
C ALA A 85 3.67 7.29 -16.31
N MET A 86 3.31 6.86 -15.10
CA MET A 86 1.93 6.52 -14.72
C MET A 86 0.96 7.68 -14.99
N ASN A 87 1.36 8.92 -14.68
CA ASN A 87 0.51 10.10 -14.91
C ASN A 87 0.24 10.32 -16.40
N TRP A 88 1.27 10.18 -17.25
CA TRP A 88 1.13 10.32 -18.71
C TRP A 88 0.17 9.26 -19.28
N LEU A 89 0.36 8.00 -18.91
CA LEU A 89 -0.46 6.89 -19.39
C LEU A 89 -1.91 7.06 -18.94
N ARG A 90 -2.14 7.42 -17.67
CA ARG A 90 -3.49 7.64 -17.13
C ARG A 90 -4.21 8.77 -17.88
N SER A 91 -3.54 9.90 -18.08
CA SER A 91 -4.11 11.03 -18.84
C SER A 91 -4.43 10.66 -20.28
N ALA A 92 -3.61 9.82 -20.92
CA ALA A 92 -3.88 9.32 -22.26
C ALA A 92 -5.14 8.44 -22.30
N VAL A 93 -5.26 7.46 -21.39
CA VAL A 93 -6.46 6.62 -21.32
C VAL A 93 -7.71 7.46 -21.05
N GLU A 94 -7.64 8.43 -20.13
CA GLU A 94 -8.77 9.31 -19.82
C GLU A 94 -9.21 10.12 -21.03
N SER A 95 -8.25 10.69 -21.75
CA SER A 95 -8.52 11.49 -22.94
C SER A 95 -9.13 10.65 -24.07
N ILE A 96 -8.63 9.43 -24.28
CA ILE A 96 -9.18 8.50 -25.28
C ILE A 96 -10.61 8.10 -24.88
N ALA A 97 -10.82 7.68 -23.63
CA ALA A 97 -12.12 7.27 -23.12
C ALA A 97 -13.16 8.39 -23.24
N GLN A 98 -12.83 9.60 -22.75
CA GLN A 98 -13.73 10.75 -22.81
C GLN A 98 -14.05 11.15 -24.25
N ARG A 99 -13.05 11.18 -25.15
CA ARG A 99 -13.27 11.55 -26.55
C ARG A 99 -14.18 10.56 -27.25
N GLU A 100 -13.95 9.26 -27.09
CA GLU A 100 -14.75 8.23 -27.75
C GLU A 100 -16.17 8.15 -27.16
N GLN A 101 -16.33 8.33 -25.85
CA GLN A 101 -17.65 8.46 -25.22
C GLN A 101 -18.41 9.71 -25.71
N ALA A 102 -17.73 10.84 -25.91
CA ALA A 102 -18.34 12.04 -26.51
C ALA A 102 -18.79 11.82 -27.97
N ARG A 103 -18.27 10.77 -28.62
CA ARG A 103 -18.70 10.30 -29.94
C ARG A 103 -19.77 9.19 -29.85
N ASN A 104 -20.34 8.96 -28.67
CA ASN A 104 -21.29 7.89 -28.37
C ASN A 104 -20.74 6.47 -28.61
N VAL A 105 -19.41 6.29 -28.51
CA VAL A 105 -18.79 4.96 -28.55
C VAL A 105 -18.76 4.39 -27.13
N ALA A 106 -19.33 3.21 -26.95
CA ALA A 106 -19.35 2.53 -25.65
C ALA A 106 -17.96 2.02 -25.25
N LEU A 107 -17.63 2.10 -23.95
CA LEU A 107 -16.40 1.51 -23.42
C LEU A 107 -16.39 -0.01 -23.63
N PRO A 108 -15.21 -0.62 -23.85
CA PRO A 108 -15.10 -2.06 -24.06
C PRO A 108 -15.16 -2.80 -22.71
N ILE A 109 -16.35 -2.84 -22.10
CA ILE A 109 -16.62 -3.32 -20.73
C ILE A 109 -16.01 -4.71 -20.48
N ALA A 110 -16.13 -5.65 -21.42
CA ALA A 110 -15.59 -7.00 -21.25
C ALA A 110 -14.06 -7.01 -21.10
N SER A 111 -13.35 -6.25 -21.94
CA SER A 111 -11.88 -6.17 -21.89
C SER A 111 -11.38 -5.46 -20.63
N LEU A 112 -12.05 -4.37 -20.24
CA LEU A 112 -11.74 -3.62 -19.03
C LEU A 112 -12.08 -4.44 -17.78
N GLY A 113 -13.16 -5.22 -17.80
CA GLY A 113 -13.53 -6.13 -16.73
C GLY A 113 -12.50 -7.24 -16.54
N ALA A 114 -12.01 -7.83 -17.63
CA ALA A 114 -10.92 -8.80 -17.58
C ALA A 114 -9.64 -8.21 -16.98
N PHE A 115 -9.27 -6.99 -17.40
CA PHE A 115 -8.13 -6.26 -16.83
C PHE A 115 -8.33 -5.97 -15.33
N LEU A 116 -9.52 -5.55 -14.91
CA LEU A 116 -9.85 -5.27 -13.52
C LEU A 116 -9.71 -6.52 -12.64
N LEU A 117 -10.13 -7.69 -13.14
CA LEU A 117 -10.13 -8.94 -12.39
C LEU A 117 -8.74 -9.60 -12.29
N ASP A 118 -7.80 -9.26 -13.18
CA ASP A 118 -6.44 -9.78 -13.12
C ASP A 118 -5.60 -9.00 -12.09
N VAL A 119 -5.42 -9.61 -10.92
CA VAL A 119 -4.66 -9.04 -9.79
C VAL A 119 -3.15 -8.98 -10.02
N SER A 120 -2.63 -9.50 -11.14
CA SER A 120 -1.22 -9.36 -11.51
C SER A 120 -0.87 -7.98 -12.06
N HIS A 121 -1.87 -7.23 -12.54
CA HIS A 121 -1.70 -5.85 -12.98
C HIS A 121 -1.46 -4.88 -11.81
N SER A 122 -0.87 -3.73 -12.13
CA SER A 122 -0.66 -2.62 -11.20
C SER A 122 -1.94 -2.29 -10.43
N PRO A 123 -1.91 -2.23 -9.09
CA PRO A 123 -3.05 -1.82 -8.28
C PRO A 123 -3.61 -0.44 -8.69
N GLN A 124 -2.73 0.49 -9.08
CA GLN A 124 -3.10 1.82 -9.55
C GLN A 124 -3.81 1.78 -10.90
N ALA A 125 -3.32 0.97 -11.84
CA ALA A 125 -3.97 0.79 -13.14
C ALA A 125 -5.37 0.15 -12.97
N ARG A 126 -5.48 -0.88 -12.14
CA ARG A 126 -6.75 -1.53 -11.80
C ARG A 126 -7.73 -0.58 -11.13
N ALA A 127 -7.27 0.24 -10.16
CA ALA A 127 -8.10 1.25 -9.52
C ALA A 127 -8.69 2.24 -10.54
N TYR A 128 -7.88 2.65 -11.51
CA TYR A 128 -8.35 3.54 -12.56
C TYR A 128 -9.38 2.87 -13.49
N VAL A 129 -9.17 1.60 -13.87
CA VAL A 129 -10.17 0.83 -14.63
C VAL A 129 -11.45 0.65 -13.83
N TYR A 130 -11.36 0.42 -12.52
CA TYR A 130 -12.51 0.38 -11.62
C TYR A 130 -13.31 1.69 -11.65
N GLN A 131 -12.65 2.86 -11.63
CA GLN A 131 -13.33 4.15 -11.73
C GLN A 131 -14.04 4.34 -13.08
N LEU A 132 -13.40 3.96 -14.19
CA LEU A 132 -14.00 4.03 -15.53
C LEU A 132 -15.24 3.13 -15.63
N LEU A 133 -15.11 1.87 -15.18
CA LEU A 133 -16.21 0.91 -15.20
C LEU A 133 -17.34 1.32 -14.26
N SER A 134 -17.06 1.84 -13.07
CA SER A 134 -18.09 2.27 -12.11
C SER A 134 -19.01 3.36 -12.67
N LYS A 135 -18.46 4.23 -13.54
CA LYS A 135 -19.26 5.25 -14.24
C LYS A 135 -20.08 4.65 -15.39
N ALA A 136 -19.52 3.69 -16.12
CA ALA A 136 -20.14 3.13 -17.31
C ALA A 136 -21.14 1.99 -17.02
N ASP A 137 -20.93 1.26 -15.93
CA ASP A 137 -21.75 0.13 -15.50
C ASP A 137 -21.99 0.16 -13.97
N PRO A 138 -22.84 1.09 -13.49
CA PRO A 138 -23.12 1.26 -12.06
C PRO A 138 -23.88 0.09 -11.43
N VAL A 139 -24.32 -0.90 -12.23
CA VAL A 139 -25.07 -2.07 -11.74
C VAL A 139 -24.20 -3.33 -11.75
N GLY A 140 -23.39 -3.53 -12.79
CA GLY A 140 -22.52 -4.70 -12.90
C GLY A 140 -21.30 -4.62 -12.01
N VAL A 141 -20.65 -3.45 -11.89
CA VAL A 141 -19.43 -3.31 -11.07
C VAL A 141 -19.66 -3.65 -9.59
N PRO A 142 -20.73 -3.18 -8.92
CA PRO A 142 -20.99 -3.57 -7.54
C PRO A 142 -21.14 -5.08 -7.32
N ARG A 143 -21.52 -5.86 -8.34
CA ARG A 143 -21.64 -7.33 -8.24
C ARG A 143 -20.28 -8.03 -8.18
N LEU A 144 -19.20 -7.37 -8.58
CA LEU A 144 -17.84 -7.90 -8.54
C LEU A 144 -17.19 -7.71 -7.15
N LEU A 145 -17.58 -6.64 -6.46
CA LEU A 145 -16.97 -6.21 -5.20
C LEU A 145 -16.93 -7.26 -4.08
N PRO A 146 -17.91 -8.17 -3.90
CA PRO A 146 -17.82 -9.22 -2.88
C PRO A 146 -16.59 -10.13 -3.03
N GLY A 147 -16.08 -10.30 -4.25
CA GLY A 147 -14.85 -11.06 -4.52
C GLY A 147 -13.55 -10.28 -4.30
N MET A 148 -13.64 -9.00 -3.95
CA MET A 148 -12.51 -8.04 -3.91
C MET A 148 -12.24 -7.49 -2.50
N LEU A 149 -12.71 -8.18 -1.45
CA LEU A 149 -12.49 -7.72 -0.08
C LEU A 149 -11.01 -7.68 0.31
N ASN A 150 -10.19 -8.59 -0.25
CA ASN A 150 -8.75 -8.59 -0.04
C ASN A 150 -7.97 -8.03 -1.25
N ASP A 151 -8.54 -7.10 -2.00
CA ASP A 151 -7.91 -6.59 -3.22
C ASP A 151 -6.58 -5.85 -2.95
N PRO A 152 -5.54 -6.04 -3.79
CA PRO A 152 -4.27 -5.29 -3.67
C PRO A 152 -4.40 -3.78 -3.92
N SER A 153 -5.44 -3.33 -4.61
CA SER A 153 -5.77 -1.93 -4.73
C SER A 153 -6.58 -1.47 -3.54
N MET A 154 -6.03 -0.50 -2.80
CA MET A 154 -6.71 0.13 -1.66
C MET A 154 -8.05 0.74 -2.04
N GLU A 155 -8.17 1.32 -3.23
CA GLU A 155 -9.42 1.93 -3.68
C GLU A 155 -10.51 0.87 -3.92
N ILE A 156 -10.17 -0.22 -4.61
CA ILE A 156 -11.09 -1.33 -4.88
C ILE A 156 -11.46 -2.03 -3.58
N ARG A 157 -10.47 -2.32 -2.72
CA ARG A 157 -10.67 -2.90 -1.39
C ARG A 157 -11.64 -2.04 -0.59
N ASN A 158 -11.41 -0.73 -0.48
CA ASN A 158 -12.27 0.16 0.29
C ASN A 158 -13.72 0.12 -0.21
N ALA A 159 -13.94 0.12 -1.53
CA ALA A 159 -15.27 -0.03 -2.11
C ALA A 159 -15.91 -1.40 -1.78
N ALA A 160 -15.14 -2.48 -1.87
CA ALA A 160 -15.59 -3.82 -1.53
C ALA A 160 -16.00 -3.95 -0.06
N ILE A 161 -15.17 -3.45 0.84
CA ILE A 161 -15.43 -3.42 2.28
C ILE A 161 -16.68 -2.59 2.57
N ARG A 162 -16.83 -1.43 1.92
CA ARG A 162 -18.03 -0.60 2.05
C ARG A 162 -19.29 -1.38 1.67
N GLY A 163 -19.28 -2.07 0.52
CA GLY A 163 -20.39 -2.92 0.09
C GLY A 163 -20.72 -4.03 1.08
N ALA A 164 -19.71 -4.69 1.65
CA ALA A 164 -19.90 -5.72 2.67
C ALA A 164 -20.50 -5.15 3.97
N LEU A 165 -20.07 -3.96 4.40
CA LEU A 165 -20.62 -3.27 5.57
C LEU A 165 -22.07 -2.85 5.36
N ASP A 166 -22.40 -2.33 4.18
CA ASP A 166 -23.77 -1.95 3.82
C ASP A 166 -24.68 -3.20 3.77
N GLN A 167 -24.20 -4.32 3.22
CA GLN A 167 -24.91 -5.60 3.24
C GLN A 167 -25.11 -6.12 4.67
N ALA A 168 -24.07 -6.07 5.52
CA ALA A 168 -24.17 -6.46 6.93
C ALA A 168 -25.22 -5.62 7.68
N ALA A 169 -25.27 -4.32 7.41
CA ALA A 169 -26.28 -3.43 7.98
C ALA A 169 -27.70 -3.77 7.51
N ALA A 170 -27.89 -4.12 6.23
CA ALA A 170 -29.18 -4.55 5.70
C ALA A 170 -29.66 -5.87 6.31
N GLU A 171 -28.76 -6.84 6.47
CA GLU A 171 -29.04 -8.12 7.15
C GLU A 171 -29.43 -7.91 8.61
N LEU A 172 -28.73 -6.99 9.29
CA LEU A 172 -29.06 -6.62 10.66
C LEU A 172 -30.44 -5.97 10.78
N ALA A 173 -30.75 -5.04 9.87
CA ALA A 173 -32.06 -4.38 9.82
C ALA A 173 -33.20 -5.37 9.55
N ALA A 174 -32.92 -6.44 8.80
CA ALA A 174 -33.86 -7.52 8.55
C ALA A 174 -33.92 -8.59 9.66
N GLY A 175 -33.30 -8.34 10.82
CA GLY A 175 -33.31 -9.22 11.99
C GLY A 175 -32.37 -10.43 11.90
N ARG A 176 -31.62 -10.59 10.80
CA ARG A 176 -30.71 -11.71 10.56
C ARG A 176 -29.35 -11.46 11.21
N LYS A 177 -29.34 -11.41 12.55
CA LYS A 177 -28.16 -11.08 13.37
C LYS A 177 -26.94 -11.98 13.08
N GLY A 178 -27.14 -13.28 12.90
CA GLY A 178 -26.06 -14.22 12.60
C GLY A 178 -25.32 -13.87 11.30
N THR A 179 -26.07 -13.65 10.22
CA THR A 179 -25.52 -13.25 8.92
C THR A 179 -24.81 -11.90 9.00
N ALA A 180 -25.44 -10.92 9.67
CA ALA A 180 -24.85 -9.61 9.88
C ALA A 180 -23.50 -9.69 10.62
N THR A 181 -23.43 -10.48 11.69
CA THR A 181 -22.18 -10.72 12.44
C THR A 181 -21.07 -11.24 11.54
N LEU A 182 -21.37 -12.26 10.71
CA LEU A 182 -20.38 -12.85 9.81
C LEU A 182 -19.87 -11.83 8.79
N LEU A 183 -20.76 -11.02 8.21
CA LEU A 183 -20.40 -10.00 7.22
C LEU A 183 -19.57 -8.86 7.86
N PHE A 184 -19.93 -8.40 9.06
CA PHE A 184 -19.11 -7.40 9.78
C PHE A 184 -17.72 -7.95 10.13
N GLN A 185 -17.61 -9.22 10.54
CA GLN A 185 -16.31 -9.86 10.79
C GLN A 185 -15.49 -9.98 9.49
N GLN A 186 -16.13 -10.39 8.39
CA GLN A 186 -15.47 -10.52 7.09
C GLN A 186 -14.95 -9.16 6.59
N ALA A 187 -15.75 -8.10 6.74
CA ALA A 187 -15.33 -6.74 6.45
C ALA A 187 -14.15 -6.32 7.36
N LEU A 188 -14.26 -6.51 8.67
CA LEU A 188 -13.23 -6.13 9.63
C LEU A 188 -11.87 -6.80 9.34
N ASN A 189 -11.87 -8.11 9.03
CA ASN A 189 -10.64 -8.87 8.75
C ASN A 189 -9.87 -8.34 7.53
N ASN A 190 -10.57 -7.71 6.59
CA ASN A 190 -10.01 -7.26 5.32
C ASN A 190 -9.86 -5.74 5.20
N ALA A 191 -10.51 -4.98 6.09
CA ALA A 191 -10.46 -3.52 6.13
C ALA A 191 -9.05 -3.03 6.48
N ARG A 192 -8.69 -1.88 5.91
CA ARG A 192 -7.42 -1.17 6.18
C ARG A 192 -7.62 0.33 6.44
N ASP A 193 -8.85 0.80 6.24
CA ASP A 193 -9.29 2.15 6.53
C ASP A 193 -9.85 2.23 7.96
N VAL A 194 -9.46 3.26 8.71
CA VAL A 194 -9.81 3.38 10.13
C VAL A 194 -11.31 3.54 10.35
N ASP A 195 -12.00 4.32 9.50
CA ASP A 195 -13.43 4.58 9.64
C ASP A 195 -14.24 3.30 9.39
N GLN A 196 -13.82 2.49 8.40
CA GLN A 196 -14.43 1.19 8.13
C GLN A 196 -14.23 0.20 9.28
N ILE A 197 -13.05 0.22 9.91
CA ILE A 197 -12.73 -0.64 11.05
C ILE A 197 -13.55 -0.23 12.27
N ASP A 198 -13.57 1.05 12.62
CA ASP A 198 -14.36 1.58 13.73
C ASP A 198 -15.85 1.28 13.55
N LEU A 199 -16.37 1.44 12.33
CA LEU A 199 -17.76 1.08 12.02
C LEU A 199 -18.01 -0.41 12.29
N ALA A 200 -17.18 -1.30 11.76
CA ALA A 200 -17.34 -2.74 11.90
C ALA A 200 -17.23 -3.17 13.37
N VAL A 201 -16.23 -2.66 14.09
CA VAL A 201 -16.01 -2.92 15.53
C VAL A 201 -17.20 -2.45 16.35
N GLY A 202 -17.69 -1.23 16.11
CA GLY A 202 -18.86 -0.69 16.80
C GLY A 202 -20.10 -1.56 16.61
N LYS A 203 -20.34 -2.03 15.38
CA LYS A 203 -21.47 -2.92 15.06
C LYS A 203 -21.31 -4.30 15.71
N LEU A 204 -20.10 -4.88 15.68
CA LEU A 204 -19.80 -6.17 16.31
C LEU A 204 -19.95 -6.11 17.84
N LYS A 205 -19.47 -5.04 18.47
CA LYS A 205 -19.65 -4.79 19.90
C LYS A 205 -21.13 -4.72 20.27
N GLY A 206 -21.95 -4.02 19.48
CA GLY A 206 -23.40 -3.97 19.65
C GLY A 206 -24.10 -5.33 19.50
N LEU A 207 -23.47 -6.27 18.80
CA LEU A 207 -23.90 -7.67 18.65
C LEU A 207 -23.31 -8.61 19.72
N GLY A 208 -22.57 -8.08 20.70
CA GLY A 208 -21.94 -8.86 21.76
C GLY A 208 -20.64 -9.57 21.35
N VAL A 209 -20.09 -9.24 20.18
CA VAL A 209 -18.83 -9.80 19.70
C VAL A 209 -17.67 -8.93 20.16
N LYS A 210 -16.76 -9.51 20.94
CA LYS A 210 -15.50 -8.87 21.29
C LYS A 210 -14.51 -8.96 20.12
N THR A 211 -13.94 -7.83 19.72
CA THR A 211 -12.90 -7.74 18.69
C THR A 211 -11.55 -7.50 19.35
N ASP A 212 -10.53 -8.23 18.91
CA ASP A 212 -9.14 -8.03 19.33
C ASP A 212 -8.43 -7.19 18.26
N LEU A 213 -8.50 -5.86 18.44
CA LEU A 213 -7.91 -4.91 17.50
C LEU A 213 -6.39 -5.00 17.48
N GLN A 214 -5.78 -5.30 18.63
CA GLN A 214 -4.33 -5.48 18.74
C GLN A 214 -3.84 -6.60 17.83
N LYS A 215 -4.53 -7.74 17.87
CA LYS A 215 -4.24 -8.87 16.99
C LYS A 215 -4.59 -8.60 15.54
N LEU A 216 -5.73 -7.96 15.28
CA LEU A 216 -6.18 -7.66 13.92
C LEU A 216 -5.19 -6.76 13.16
N PHE A 217 -4.69 -5.71 13.82
CA PHE A 217 -3.75 -4.77 13.23
C PHE A 217 -2.30 -5.25 13.28
N GLY A 218 -2.00 -6.29 14.06
CA GLY A 218 -0.64 -6.81 14.25
C GLY A 218 0.25 -5.84 15.05
N TRP A 219 -0.31 -5.15 16.03
CA TRP A 219 0.44 -4.21 16.86
C TRP A 219 1.50 -4.93 17.69
N ILE A 220 2.71 -4.37 17.73
CA ILE A 220 3.79 -4.84 18.59
C ILE A 220 3.57 -4.23 19.98
N GLN A 221 3.06 -5.04 20.90
CA GLN A 221 2.67 -4.55 22.24
C GLN A 221 3.73 -4.79 23.33
N GLN A 222 4.70 -5.68 23.11
CA GLN A 222 5.66 -6.07 24.14
C GLN A 222 7.02 -5.45 23.89
N TRP A 223 7.47 -4.62 24.83
CA TRP A 223 8.71 -3.87 24.75
C TRP A 223 9.49 -3.96 26.05
N LYS A 224 10.81 -3.81 25.93
CA LYS A 224 11.68 -3.40 27.04
C LYS A 224 12.03 -1.94 26.84
N VAL A 225 12.08 -1.15 27.90
CA VAL A 225 12.38 0.29 27.85
C VAL A 225 13.54 0.64 28.77
N VAL A 226 14.43 1.52 28.32
CA VAL A 226 15.47 2.12 29.15
C VAL A 226 15.65 3.61 28.83
N GLY A 227 15.86 4.40 29.87
CA GLY A 227 16.01 5.86 29.82
C GLY A 227 15.88 6.45 31.23
N PRO A 228 15.78 7.77 31.37
CA PRO A 228 15.93 8.80 30.34
C PRO A 228 17.42 9.13 30.11
N PHE A 229 17.91 9.06 28.87
CA PHE A 229 19.21 9.64 28.51
C PHE A 229 19.05 11.13 28.20
N ASP A 230 20.15 11.87 28.23
CA ASP A 230 20.16 13.31 28.00
C ASP A 230 19.73 13.68 26.56
N ASN A 231 18.82 14.64 26.43
CA ASN A 231 18.46 15.26 25.16
C ASN A 231 18.48 16.79 25.24
N ALA A 232 19.26 17.37 26.16
CA ALA A 232 19.37 18.82 26.27
C ALA A 232 19.71 19.45 24.91
N ARG A 233 18.97 20.51 24.56
CA ARG A 233 19.11 21.21 23.26
C ARG A 233 18.92 20.29 22.05
N ARG A 234 18.22 19.16 22.22
CA ARG A 234 17.97 18.11 21.22
C ARG A 234 19.22 17.40 20.69
N GLU A 235 20.37 17.58 21.34
CA GLU A 235 21.63 16.94 20.92
C GLU A 235 21.59 15.42 21.11
N GLY A 236 20.75 14.93 22.02
CA GLY A 236 20.57 13.51 22.30
C GLY A 236 20.04 12.72 21.11
N TYR A 237 19.37 13.36 20.14
CA TYR A 237 18.89 12.72 18.92
C TYR A 237 20.05 12.14 18.09
N GLU A 238 21.11 12.92 17.87
CA GLU A 238 22.29 12.48 17.12
C GLU A 238 23.34 11.78 17.98
N ARG A 239 23.39 12.08 19.28
CA ARG A 239 24.33 11.42 20.18
C ARG A 239 24.10 9.91 20.21
N VAL A 240 25.16 9.14 19.98
CA VAL A 240 25.15 7.68 20.06
C VAL A 240 25.21 7.27 21.53
N TYR A 241 24.14 6.65 22.03
CA TYR A 241 24.13 6.03 23.36
C TYR A 241 24.43 4.53 23.29
N PRO A 242 24.86 3.89 24.40
CA PRO A 242 25.25 2.49 24.40
C PRO A 242 24.24 1.51 23.76
N PRO A 243 22.90 1.64 23.98
CA PRO A 243 21.92 0.75 23.35
C PRO A 243 21.96 0.72 21.81
N GLU A 244 22.43 1.79 21.14
CA GLU A 244 22.55 1.83 19.68
C GLU A 244 23.67 0.95 19.14
N THR A 245 24.69 0.69 19.96
CA THR A 245 25.86 -0.12 19.58
C THR A 245 25.67 -1.60 19.96
N SER A 246 25.10 -1.85 21.15
CA SER A 246 24.87 -3.19 21.66
C SER A 246 23.77 -3.17 22.73
N VAL A 247 22.66 -3.84 22.44
CA VAL A 247 21.58 -4.02 23.41
C VAL A 247 21.99 -5.09 24.42
N ARG A 248 22.20 -4.68 25.67
CA ARG A 248 22.48 -5.56 26.81
C ARG A 248 21.38 -5.38 27.85
N LEU A 249 20.48 -6.35 27.98
CA LEU A 249 19.24 -6.21 28.74
C LEU A 249 19.47 -6.19 30.27
N GLU A 250 20.57 -6.79 30.70
CA GLU A 250 20.98 -6.95 32.10
C GLU A 250 21.91 -5.83 32.56
N ALA A 251 22.37 -5.00 31.62
CA ALA A 251 23.30 -3.90 31.90
C ALA A 251 22.60 -2.74 32.62
N GLU A 252 23.44 -1.98 33.33
CA GLU A 252 23.07 -0.72 33.96
C GLU A 252 23.71 0.43 33.18
N TYR A 253 22.92 1.43 32.84
CA TYR A 253 23.34 2.57 32.04
C TYR A 253 23.37 3.82 32.90
N VAL A 254 24.38 4.67 32.67
CA VAL A 254 24.40 6.03 33.22
C VAL A 254 23.53 6.89 32.32
N THR A 255 22.54 7.55 32.92
CA THR A 255 21.52 8.35 32.26
C THR A 255 21.33 9.67 33.01
N GLN A 256 20.50 10.59 32.51
CA GLN A 256 20.29 11.88 33.20
C GLN A 256 19.48 11.72 34.50
N GLY A 257 18.75 10.62 34.65
CA GLY A 257 18.06 10.24 35.88
C GLY A 257 18.92 9.42 36.85
N GLY A 258 20.24 9.31 36.62
CA GLY A 258 21.15 8.48 37.40
C GLY A 258 21.46 7.16 36.70
N LYS A 259 21.12 6.03 37.33
CA LYS A 259 21.36 4.69 36.77
C LYS A 259 20.04 4.07 36.33
N ALA A 260 19.97 3.56 35.11
CA ALA A 260 18.78 2.92 34.56
C ALA A 260 19.08 1.50 34.05
N ARG A 261 18.06 0.64 34.13
CA ARG A 261 18.05 -0.71 33.56
C ARG A 261 16.83 -0.85 32.66
N TRP A 262 16.84 -1.87 31.82
CA TRP A 262 15.68 -2.21 31.01
C TRP A 262 14.52 -2.68 31.90
N VAL A 263 13.33 -2.12 31.67
CA VAL A 263 12.09 -2.53 32.33
C VAL A 263 11.08 -2.98 31.27
N ASP A 264 10.16 -3.86 31.65
CA ASP A 264 9.10 -4.31 30.74
C ASP A 264 8.03 -3.21 30.57
N LEU A 265 7.57 -3.03 29.33
CA LEU A 265 6.46 -2.18 28.95
C LEU A 265 5.55 -2.95 28.01
N VAL A 266 4.30 -3.14 28.43
CA VAL A 266 3.27 -3.80 27.61
C VAL A 266 2.18 -2.79 27.31
N GLY A 267 1.88 -2.60 26.03
CA GLY A 267 0.78 -1.75 25.57
C GLY A 267 -0.57 -2.43 25.77
N ALA A 268 -1.58 -1.64 26.16
CA ALA A 268 -2.96 -2.09 26.35
C ALA A 268 -3.95 -1.34 25.45
N ASP A 269 -3.48 -0.39 24.65
CA ASP A 269 -4.30 0.40 23.74
C ASP A 269 -4.70 -0.44 22.51
N ASP A 270 -5.98 -0.33 22.12
CA ASP A 270 -6.56 -1.06 20.98
C ASP A 270 -5.87 -0.73 19.65
N TYR A 271 -5.33 0.49 19.54
CA TYR A 271 -4.63 1.01 18.37
C TYR A 271 -3.11 0.95 18.50
N GLY A 272 -2.57 0.21 19.47
CA GLY A 272 -1.15 -0.10 19.49
C GLY A 272 -0.27 0.97 20.10
N LYS A 273 -0.85 1.96 20.80
CA LYS A 273 -0.06 2.98 21.48
C LYS A 273 0.76 2.40 22.63
N ILE A 274 2.03 2.73 22.62
CA ILE A 274 3.02 2.43 23.66
C ILE A 274 3.41 3.75 24.32
N ASP A 275 2.90 3.96 25.54
CA ASP A 275 3.18 5.16 26.34
C ASP A 275 4.46 4.95 27.18
N VAL A 276 5.53 5.64 26.77
CA VAL A 276 6.84 5.57 27.41
C VAL A 276 6.86 6.35 28.73
N ASN A 277 5.89 7.24 28.95
CA ASN A 277 5.74 7.92 30.23
C ASN A 277 5.33 6.98 31.36
N LEU A 278 4.74 5.81 31.07
CA LEU A 278 4.33 4.87 32.11
C LEU A 278 5.52 4.41 32.98
N PRO A 279 6.63 3.90 32.41
CA PRO A 279 7.81 3.53 33.20
C PRO A 279 8.74 4.70 33.53
N LEU A 280 8.78 5.76 32.72
CA LEU A 280 9.81 6.81 32.84
C LEU A 280 9.30 8.13 33.45
N GLY A 281 7.98 8.34 33.50
CA GLY A 281 7.36 9.61 33.83
C GLY A 281 7.36 10.61 32.67
N LYS A 282 6.66 11.74 32.86
CA LYS A 282 6.47 12.81 31.87
C LYS A 282 7.68 13.75 31.82
N LEU A 283 8.81 13.21 31.39
CA LEU A 283 10.09 13.91 31.39
C LEU A 283 10.29 14.75 30.13
N LYS A 284 11.18 15.75 30.22
CA LYS A 284 11.60 16.63 29.11
C LYS A 284 13.08 16.46 28.84
N ASP A 285 13.54 16.97 27.70
CA ASP A 285 14.95 16.85 27.30
C ASP A 285 15.47 15.41 27.47
N SER A 286 14.67 14.43 27.05
CA SER A 286 14.90 13.02 27.37
C SER A 286 14.96 12.15 26.12
N ILE A 287 15.87 11.19 26.09
CA ILE A 287 15.89 10.07 25.14
C ILE A 287 15.49 8.79 25.88
N ALA A 288 14.68 7.95 25.25
CA ALA A 288 14.45 6.57 25.67
C ALA A 288 14.73 5.62 24.52
N TYR A 289 15.06 4.38 24.88
CA TYR A 289 15.15 3.27 23.94
C TYR A 289 14.08 2.24 24.27
N CYS A 290 13.36 1.80 23.26
CA CYS A 290 12.44 0.69 23.32
C CYS A 290 13.00 -0.46 22.48
N TYR A 291 13.09 -1.66 23.05
CA TYR A 291 13.63 -2.85 22.41
C TYR A 291 12.59 -3.96 22.41
N THR A 292 12.51 -4.70 21.31
CA THR A 292 11.74 -5.94 21.25
C THR A 292 12.41 -6.94 20.30
N GLU A 293 11.94 -8.18 20.38
CA GLU A 293 12.29 -9.22 19.45
C GLU A 293 11.04 -9.72 18.73
N VAL A 294 11.20 -10.07 17.46
CA VAL A 294 10.16 -10.69 16.66
C VAL A 294 10.68 -11.94 15.98
N GLN A 295 9.83 -12.95 15.82
CA GLN A 295 10.20 -14.21 15.17
C GLN A 295 9.26 -14.50 13.99
N VAL A 296 9.87 -14.77 12.84
CA VAL A 296 9.19 -15.21 11.61
C VAL A 296 9.65 -16.62 11.23
N GLU A 297 8.77 -17.40 10.60
CA GLU A 297 9.08 -18.79 10.21
C GLU A 297 10.01 -18.86 9.01
N ASP A 298 9.88 -17.93 8.07
CA ASP A 298 10.73 -17.81 6.90
C ASP A 298 11.16 -16.35 6.69
N ALA A 299 12.23 -16.17 5.92
CA ALA A 299 12.69 -14.82 5.56
C ALA A 299 11.62 -14.13 4.69
N VAL A 300 11.32 -12.88 5.01
CA VAL A 300 10.21 -12.15 4.38
C VAL A 300 10.55 -10.67 4.23
N ASN A 301 10.22 -10.11 3.06
CA ASN A 301 10.21 -8.67 2.85
C ASN A 301 8.93 -8.10 3.47
N ALA A 302 9.08 -7.11 4.33
CA ALA A 302 8.03 -6.51 5.11
C ALA A 302 8.21 -4.98 5.16
N GLU A 303 7.25 -4.31 5.78
CA GLU A 303 7.35 -2.93 6.21
C GLU A 303 7.24 -2.86 7.73
N ILE A 304 8.18 -2.16 8.37
CA ILE A 304 7.97 -1.66 9.73
C ILE A 304 7.21 -0.35 9.59
N ARG A 305 6.00 -0.32 10.14
CA ARG A 305 5.14 0.87 10.10
C ARG A 305 5.05 1.48 11.49
N LEU A 306 5.26 2.80 11.54
CA LEU A 306 5.40 3.58 12.76
C LEU A 306 4.49 4.81 12.72
N GLY A 307 3.84 5.11 13.84
CA GLY A 307 3.33 6.44 14.16
C GLY A 307 4.00 6.94 15.43
N CYS A 308 4.47 8.19 15.46
CA CYS A 308 5.11 8.76 16.64
C CYS A 308 5.01 10.28 16.60
N LYS A 309 4.72 10.88 17.76
CA LYS A 309 4.59 12.34 17.90
C LYS A 309 5.91 13.05 18.09
N ASN A 310 6.91 12.33 18.59
CA ASN A 310 8.21 12.89 18.96
C ASN A 310 9.34 12.33 18.09
N ALA A 311 10.57 12.82 18.29
CA ALA A 311 11.68 12.43 17.45
C ALA A 311 11.99 10.94 17.59
N TRP A 312 12.39 10.28 16.50
CA TRP A 312 12.60 8.84 16.51
C TRP A 312 13.70 8.37 15.56
N LYS A 313 14.29 7.21 15.89
CA LYS A 313 15.15 6.39 15.01
C LYS A 313 14.81 4.91 15.19
N VAL A 314 14.85 4.12 14.13
CA VAL A 314 14.56 2.67 14.16
C VAL A 314 15.73 1.88 13.61
N TRP A 315 16.14 0.83 14.33
CA TRP A 315 17.09 -0.17 13.88
C TRP A 315 16.42 -1.53 13.78
N LEU A 316 16.84 -2.29 12.78
CA LEU A 316 16.51 -3.70 12.59
C LEU A 316 17.79 -4.52 12.58
N ASN A 317 17.91 -5.51 13.47
CA ASN A 317 19.08 -6.38 13.57
C ASN A 317 20.40 -5.58 13.74
N GLY A 318 20.35 -4.46 14.47
CA GLY A 318 21.50 -3.57 14.69
C GLY A 318 21.82 -2.61 13.53
N ARG A 319 21.11 -2.70 12.39
CA ARG A 319 21.26 -1.77 11.28
C ARG A 319 20.23 -0.65 11.38
N LEU A 320 20.67 0.61 11.35
CA LEU A 320 19.79 1.77 11.26
C LEU A 320 18.98 1.70 9.96
N LEU A 321 17.65 1.77 10.07
CA LEU A 321 16.77 1.87 8.91
C LEU A 321 16.59 3.34 8.54
N PHE A 322 16.08 4.14 9.47
CA PHE A 322 15.79 5.56 9.26
C PHE A 322 15.46 6.25 10.59
N GLY A 323 15.33 7.57 10.56
CA GLY A 323 14.81 8.38 11.67
C GLY A 323 14.38 9.77 11.23
N ARG A 324 13.61 10.43 12.09
CA ARG A 324 13.25 11.85 11.95
C ARG A 324 13.41 12.59 13.26
N ASP A 325 14.04 13.76 13.18
CA ASP A 325 14.18 14.71 14.28
C ASP A 325 13.00 15.70 14.29
N GLU A 326 11.80 15.18 14.50
CA GLU A 326 10.56 15.94 14.46
C GLU A 326 9.78 15.77 15.77
N TYR A 327 9.31 16.87 16.36
CA TYR A 327 8.62 16.87 17.66
C TYR A 327 7.22 17.48 17.55
N HIS A 328 6.31 16.92 18.34
CA HIS A 328 4.90 17.31 18.46
C HIS A 328 4.17 17.44 17.13
N ARG A 329 4.52 16.54 16.20
CA ARG A 329 3.72 16.29 15.01
C ARG A 329 2.60 15.35 15.43
N GLY A 330 1.40 15.50 14.89
CA GLY A 330 0.37 14.48 15.07
C GLY A 330 0.92 13.09 14.69
N ALA A 331 0.41 12.05 15.35
CA ALA A 331 0.72 10.67 15.01
C ALA A 331 -0.47 10.04 14.32
N GLU A 332 -0.27 9.62 13.07
CA GLU A 332 -1.23 8.83 12.30
C GLU A 332 -0.80 7.36 12.26
N ILE A 333 -1.77 6.46 12.07
CA ILE A 333 -1.49 5.05 11.79
C ILE A 333 -0.66 4.96 10.52
N ASP A 334 0.46 4.24 10.59
CA ASP A 334 1.39 4.03 9.48
C ASP A 334 1.97 5.31 8.86
N GLN A 335 2.05 6.40 9.64
CA GLN A 335 2.63 7.68 9.21
C GLN A 335 3.99 7.49 8.53
N TYR A 336 4.80 6.57 9.04
CA TYR A 336 6.09 6.18 8.47
C TYR A 336 6.09 4.71 8.09
N ARG A 337 6.59 4.41 6.89
CA ARG A 337 6.73 3.06 6.35
C ARG A 337 8.19 2.81 5.99
N LEU A 338 8.81 1.85 6.66
CA LEU A 338 10.23 1.51 6.50
C LEU A 338 10.35 0.13 5.85
N PRO A 339 10.91 0.01 4.64
CA PRO A 339 11.21 -1.28 4.05
C PRO A 339 12.13 -2.09 4.99
N ALA A 340 11.75 -3.32 5.27
CA ALA A 340 12.43 -4.21 6.20
C ALA A 340 12.58 -5.61 5.59
N ALA A 341 13.79 -6.16 5.65
CA ALA A 341 14.05 -7.55 5.30
C ALA A 341 14.22 -8.35 6.59
N LEU A 342 13.21 -9.13 6.97
CA LEU A 342 13.26 -10.00 8.14
C LEU A 342 13.96 -11.31 7.76
N LYS A 343 14.91 -11.74 8.58
CA LYS A 343 15.53 -13.06 8.44
C LYS A 343 14.65 -14.12 9.09
N LYS A 344 14.73 -15.36 8.60
CA LYS A 344 14.15 -16.53 9.27
C LYS A 344 14.57 -16.57 10.74
N GLY A 345 13.61 -16.81 11.63
CA GLY A 345 13.84 -16.84 13.07
C GLY A 345 13.84 -15.45 13.70
N ARG A 346 14.72 -15.25 14.69
CA ARG A 346 14.74 -14.07 15.57
C ARG A 346 15.25 -12.84 14.84
N ASN A 347 14.51 -11.74 14.94
CA ASN A 347 14.89 -10.40 14.51
C ASN A 347 14.79 -9.45 15.70
N THR A 348 15.70 -8.48 15.80
CA THR A 348 15.69 -7.48 16.88
C THR A 348 15.27 -6.13 16.33
N ILE A 349 14.45 -5.41 17.11
CA ILE A 349 14.03 -4.04 16.79
C ILE A 349 14.40 -3.15 17.96
N LEU A 350 15.07 -2.04 17.65
CA LEU A 350 15.36 -0.97 18.60
C LEU A 350 14.76 0.32 18.08
N VAL A 351 14.05 1.03 18.95
CA VAL A 351 13.49 2.35 18.69
C VAL A 351 14.13 3.32 19.66
N LYS A 352 14.71 4.40 19.14
CA LYS A 352 15.10 5.56 19.93
C LYS A 352 13.96 6.56 19.85
N LEU A 353 13.56 7.13 20.98
CA LEU A 353 12.51 8.14 21.07
C LEU A 353 13.08 9.33 21.83
N GLY A 354 12.89 10.53 21.29
CA GLY A 354 13.30 11.76 21.95
C GLY A 354 12.11 12.61 22.33
N GLN A 355 12.14 13.20 23.52
CA GLN A 355 11.26 14.26 23.98
C GLN A 355 12.06 15.56 24.08
N ASN A 356 11.44 16.69 23.72
CA ASN A 356 12.11 17.99 23.69
C ASN A 356 11.87 18.80 24.98
N GLU A 357 12.32 20.06 24.95
CA GLU A 357 12.30 21.01 26.06
C GLU A 357 10.93 21.67 26.33
N GLN A 358 9.96 21.53 25.41
CA GLN A 358 8.68 22.25 25.47
C GLN A 358 7.85 21.83 26.69
N LYS A 359 7.12 22.75 27.31
CA LYS A 359 6.49 22.57 28.64
C LYS A 359 4.98 22.77 28.64
N GLU A 360 4.39 23.07 27.50
CA GLU A 360 2.96 23.24 27.35
C GLU A 360 2.25 21.90 27.61
N ASP A 361 1.04 21.93 28.17
CA ASP A 361 0.34 20.72 28.61
C ASP A 361 0.11 19.69 27.48
N TRP A 362 0.00 20.14 26.23
CA TRP A 362 -0.15 19.29 25.05
C TRP A 362 1.14 18.60 24.59
N THR A 363 2.30 18.95 25.16
CA THR A 363 3.62 18.44 24.76
C THR A 363 4.09 17.24 25.61
N VAL A 364 3.24 16.76 26.52
CA VAL A 364 3.60 15.71 27.50
C VAL A 364 3.52 14.29 26.92
N GLU A 365 2.90 14.14 25.77
CA GLU A 365 2.76 12.84 25.11
C GLU A 365 4.14 12.35 24.65
N TRP A 366 4.47 11.14 25.06
CA TRP A 366 5.70 10.45 24.68
C TRP A 366 5.37 9.01 24.35
N GLU A 367 4.84 8.85 23.14
CA GLU A 367 4.22 7.61 22.70
C GLU A 367 4.57 7.29 21.25
N PHE A 368 4.49 6.01 20.92
CA PHE A 368 4.60 5.53 19.56
C PHE A 368 3.70 4.30 19.36
N GLN A 369 3.45 3.96 18.11
CA GLN A 369 2.78 2.73 17.72
C GLN A 369 3.59 2.05 16.62
N MET A 370 3.74 0.73 16.67
CA MET A 370 4.50 -0.01 15.67
C MET A 370 3.83 -1.32 15.31
N ARG A 371 3.84 -1.64 14.01
CA ARG A 371 3.46 -2.94 13.47
C ARG A 371 4.39 -3.37 12.33
N ILE A 372 4.33 -4.65 11.99
CA ILE A 372 5.04 -5.24 10.86
C ILE A 372 4.03 -5.81 9.88
N THR A 373 4.06 -5.31 8.65
CA THR A 373 3.07 -5.68 7.62
C THR A 373 3.74 -6.04 6.30
N ASP A 374 2.97 -6.58 5.37
CA ASP A 374 3.30 -6.51 3.95
C ASP A 374 3.14 -5.07 3.41
N ALA A 375 3.41 -4.89 2.11
CA ALA A 375 3.25 -3.60 1.43
C ALA A 375 1.80 -3.08 1.41
N GLN A 376 0.81 -3.96 1.62
CA GLN A 376 -0.61 -3.63 1.65
C GLN A 376 -1.13 -3.34 3.06
N GLY A 377 -0.26 -3.40 4.08
CA GLY A 377 -0.65 -3.16 5.47
C GLY A 377 -1.31 -4.36 6.14
N SER A 378 -1.23 -5.55 5.54
CA SER A 378 -1.64 -6.79 6.20
C SER A 378 -0.55 -7.24 7.17
N PRO A 379 -0.87 -7.58 8.43
CA PRO A 379 0.12 -8.08 9.38
C PRO A 379 0.87 -9.29 8.83
N ILE A 380 2.18 -9.34 9.06
CA ILE A 380 2.95 -10.56 8.82
C ILE A 380 2.49 -11.61 9.84
N ALA A 381 2.13 -12.81 9.36
CA ALA A 381 1.65 -13.90 10.20
C ALA A 381 2.21 -15.26 9.72
N PRO A 382 2.59 -16.17 10.64
CA PRO A 382 2.67 -15.96 12.09
C PRO A 382 3.88 -15.07 12.47
N LEU A 383 3.66 -14.14 13.41
CA LEU A 383 4.70 -13.29 14.00
C LEU A 383 4.64 -13.44 15.52
N ARG A 384 5.69 -13.99 16.12
CA ARG A 384 5.81 -14.01 17.59
C ARG A 384 6.55 -12.76 18.03
N VAL A 385 6.03 -12.07 19.04
CA VAL A 385 6.56 -10.80 19.55
C VAL A 385 6.93 -10.95 21.02
N GLY A 386 8.02 -10.30 21.40
CA GLY A 386 8.49 -10.21 22.78
C GLY A 386 9.88 -10.81 22.94
N VAL A 387 10.58 -10.33 23.96
CA VAL A 387 11.87 -10.92 24.37
C VAL A 387 11.57 -12.18 25.18
N PRO A 388 11.96 -13.38 24.72
CA PRO A 388 11.75 -14.59 25.51
C PRO A 388 12.43 -14.47 26.87
N PRO A 389 11.85 -15.03 27.95
CA PRO A 389 12.58 -15.14 29.20
C PRO A 389 13.88 -15.92 28.97
N PRO A 390 14.96 -15.62 29.72
CA PRO A 390 16.19 -16.39 29.63
C PRO A 390 15.86 -17.87 29.82
N ILE A 391 16.42 -18.75 28.98
CA ILE A 391 16.32 -20.20 29.22
C ILE A 391 17.11 -20.46 30.50
N THR A 392 16.43 -20.53 31.64
CA THR A 392 17.01 -21.09 32.85
C THR A 392 17.22 -22.56 32.56
N ALA A 393 18.48 -22.96 32.37
CA ALA A 393 18.86 -24.36 32.39
C ALA A 393 18.26 -24.96 33.67
N SER A 394 17.33 -25.91 33.51
CA SER A 394 16.85 -26.73 34.62
C SER A 394 18.09 -27.36 35.28
N ARG A 395 18.33 -27.01 36.54
CA ARG A 395 19.39 -27.61 37.35
C ARG A 395 19.14 -29.10 37.55
#